data_AF-A0AAY4A238-F1
#
_entry.id   AF-A0AAY4A238-F1
#
_cell.length_a   1.000
_cell.length_b   1.000
_cell.length_c   1.000
_cell.angle_alpha   90.00
_cell.angle_beta   90.00
_cell.angle_gamma   90.00
#
_symmetry.space_group_name_H-M   'P 1'
#
loop_
_entity.id
_entity.type
_entity.pdbx_description
1 polymer ?
#
loop_
_entity_poly.entity_id
_entity_poly.type
_entity_poly.pdbx_seq_one_letter_code
_entity_poly.pdbx_strand_id
1 'polypeptide(L)'
;MDRTSPLIVCFRMEFIKNYTIHTLNLKDHQWQTCLAMEENQHVVREFLDTPESCTLVILMHPGGQLSVVDRFPSKSGRARMVHFRKRRPVVLTAENLNNEILLGSMTCSPLEHLHGFLEKVMVPALSNPESRRYWPSLISLDMMQHIQSLRASVSVMLRKVEGRTLLPLPSGLERLDKRYIGAVVDVGLINSIESMVVEWSYHIHDLLKKDSCEVFLEGMCPMPQEELSFWENRCSELESISNQFKSSEVVKIAELLEKIESMYFPRFQKMYLDITAEANDISIHLKPLKPTFDELSNAEITEVKDLIAPLMHEVCLLWASSQYYSTAPRFIVLLRATCNLLIQQAIKQLNSQDILRGDTLENLTQVRTALDYLEHIKMVFEEHRGCLSQYQTGDRQVKPWAFPTKMVFAELDRFVQRLQTVEVRLYDRMRLKKMEFSGVKGRTHTQIAQLLHQDFTETFSVFCEKTSDCLDVSNKDFEVDACCFLQKVENAERSLGAVFEQAFNLASGLEQAFKVLEMFGTLLARPMVACKAREKYPILIRMFSAEMDTCLQLFRERMQLEEQPGYAAVSKNMPAVSGGLKWAQQLQERIHISFNNFRFVSDP
;
A
#
# COMPACT_ATOMS: atom_id res chain seq x y z
N MET A 1 -13.91 16.41 -69.60
CA MET A 1 -14.16 17.82 -69.22
C MET A 1 -15.33 17.71 -68.25
N ASP A 2 -15.12 17.78 -66.94
CA ASP A 2 -14.73 18.99 -66.24
C ASP A 2 -13.51 18.85 -65.32
N ARG A 3 -12.56 19.76 -65.55
CA ARG A 3 -11.53 20.13 -64.59
C ARG A 3 -12.16 21.13 -63.61
N THR A 4 -12.96 20.69 -62.65
CA THR A 4 -13.26 21.50 -61.45
C THR A 4 -12.05 21.43 -60.51
N SER A 5 -11.08 22.27 -60.87
CA SER A 5 -9.95 22.84 -60.14
C SER A 5 -9.61 22.33 -58.72
N PRO A 6 -8.35 21.87 -58.48
CA PRO A 6 -7.81 21.67 -57.13
C PRO A 6 -7.78 22.95 -56.26
N LEU A 7 -7.98 24.13 -56.87
CA LEU A 7 -8.07 25.42 -56.18
C LEU A 7 -9.34 25.59 -55.32
N ILE A 8 -10.47 24.98 -55.70
CA ILE A 8 -11.75 25.13 -54.96
C ILE A 8 -11.77 24.26 -53.69
N VAL A 9 -11.19 23.06 -53.78
CA VAL A 9 -10.95 22.18 -52.62
C VAL A 9 -9.99 22.86 -51.63
N CYS A 10 -9.01 23.61 -52.14
CA CYS A 10 -8.06 24.37 -51.34
C CYS A 10 -8.74 25.47 -50.50
N PHE A 11 -9.69 26.22 -51.06
CA PHE A 11 -10.34 27.33 -50.35
C PHE A 11 -11.23 26.88 -49.17
N ARG A 12 -12.02 25.81 -49.34
CA ARG A 12 -12.89 25.26 -48.28
C ARG A 12 -12.07 24.70 -47.11
N MET A 13 -10.94 24.07 -47.42
CA MET A 13 -10.00 23.55 -46.43
C MET A 13 -9.25 24.67 -45.71
N GLU A 14 -8.86 25.73 -46.44
CA GLU A 14 -8.16 26.89 -45.87
C GLU A 14 -9.05 27.65 -44.88
N PHE A 15 -10.37 27.68 -45.10
CA PHE A 15 -11.32 28.26 -44.13
C PHE A 15 -11.32 27.50 -42.80
N ILE A 16 -11.44 26.16 -42.84
CA ILE A 16 -11.40 25.31 -41.64
C ILE A 16 -10.06 25.49 -40.93
N LYS A 17 -8.95 25.48 -41.69
CA LYS A 17 -7.61 25.72 -41.18
C LYS A 17 -7.49 27.06 -40.46
N ASN A 18 -7.86 28.16 -41.09
CA ASN A 18 -7.72 29.51 -40.54
C ASN A 18 -8.49 29.67 -39.23
N TYR A 19 -9.75 29.20 -39.19
CA TYR A 19 -10.55 29.25 -37.98
C TYR A 19 -9.96 28.39 -36.86
N THR A 20 -9.47 27.20 -37.19
CA THR A 20 -8.86 26.27 -36.22
C THR A 20 -7.55 26.83 -35.65
N ILE A 21 -6.67 27.36 -36.50
CA ILE A 21 -5.40 27.96 -36.11
C ILE A 21 -5.63 29.15 -35.18
N HIS A 22 -6.54 30.05 -35.54
CA HIS A 22 -6.84 31.25 -34.76
C HIS A 22 -7.50 30.90 -33.41
N THR A 23 -8.41 29.92 -33.38
CA THR A 23 -9.19 29.61 -32.17
C THR A 23 -8.40 28.77 -31.15
N LEU A 24 -7.50 27.89 -31.64
CA LEU A 24 -6.67 27.04 -30.79
C LEU A 24 -5.26 27.60 -30.56
N ASN A 25 -4.91 28.75 -31.15
CA ASN A 25 -3.57 29.34 -31.12
C ASN A 25 -2.47 28.37 -31.61
N LEU A 26 -2.73 27.71 -32.73
CA LEU A 26 -1.81 26.71 -33.31
C LEU A 26 -0.76 27.37 -34.21
N LYS A 27 0.37 26.69 -34.41
CA LYS A 27 1.31 27.01 -35.49
C LYS A 27 0.95 26.24 -36.76
N ASP A 28 1.21 26.84 -37.93
CA ASP A 28 0.83 26.26 -39.23
C ASP A 28 1.33 24.81 -39.43
N HIS A 29 2.57 24.51 -39.00
CA HIS A 29 3.14 23.18 -39.09
C HIS A 29 2.33 22.10 -38.34
N GLN A 30 1.67 22.43 -37.23
CA GLN A 30 0.87 21.47 -36.45
C GLN A 30 -0.39 21.06 -37.20
N TRP A 31 -0.98 21.99 -37.96
CA TRP A 31 -2.09 21.71 -38.86
C TRP A 31 -1.65 20.84 -40.04
N GLN A 32 -0.50 21.15 -40.64
CA GLN A 32 0.05 20.35 -41.74
C GLN A 32 0.33 18.90 -41.30
N THR A 33 0.89 18.69 -40.10
CA THR A 33 1.11 17.35 -39.54
C THR A 33 -0.21 16.61 -39.30
N CYS A 34 -1.28 17.31 -38.91
CA CYS A 34 -2.61 16.72 -38.72
C CYS A 34 -3.22 16.24 -40.04
N LEU A 35 -3.15 17.07 -41.08
CA LEU A 35 -3.69 16.74 -42.41
C LEU A 35 -2.82 15.78 -43.21
N ALA A 36 -1.56 15.56 -42.81
CA ALA A 36 -0.70 14.53 -43.40
C ALA A 36 -1.20 13.10 -43.10
N MET A 37 -2.07 12.93 -42.09
CA MET A 37 -2.73 11.65 -41.81
C MET A 37 -3.95 11.49 -42.72
N GLU A 38 -3.98 10.41 -43.50
CA GLU A 38 -5.06 10.14 -44.47
C GLU A 38 -6.44 10.05 -43.81
N GLU A 39 -6.52 9.49 -42.60
CA GLU A 39 -7.76 9.36 -41.82
C GLU A 39 -8.38 10.73 -41.50
N ASN A 40 -7.58 11.68 -41.01
CA ASN A 40 -8.05 13.04 -40.72
C ASN A 40 -8.51 13.76 -41.99
N GLN A 41 -7.77 13.58 -43.09
CA GLN A 41 -8.11 14.20 -44.36
C GLN A 41 -9.41 13.63 -44.93
N HIS A 42 -9.66 12.33 -44.75
CA HIS A 42 -10.92 11.68 -45.13
C HIS A 42 -12.10 12.30 -44.39
N VAL A 43 -12.03 12.43 -43.06
CA VAL A 43 -13.13 12.99 -42.24
C VAL A 43 -13.47 14.43 -42.63
N VAL A 44 -12.46 15.28 -42.90
CA VAL A 44 -12.73 16.66 -43.34
C VAL A 44 -13.37 16.68 -44.74
N ARG A 45 -12.90 15.85 -45.66
CA ARG A 45 -13.50 15.76 -47.02
C ARG A 45 -14.93 15.24 -46.96
N GLU A 46 -15.18 14.23 -46.13
CA GLU A 46 -16.51 13.66 -45.90
C GLU A 46 -17.48 14.72 -45.36
N PHE A 47 -17.06 15.55 -44.40
CA PHE A 47 -17.85 16.69 -43.93
C PHE A 47 -18.14 17.72 -45.03
N LEU A 48 -17.17 18.03 -45.89
CA LEU A 48 -17.36 19.04 -46.95
C LEU A 48 -18.28 18.55 -48.08
N ASP A 49 -18.09 17.31 -48.52
CA ASP A 49 -18.66 16.80 -49.76
C ASP A 49 -19.95 15.97 -49.54
N THR A 50 -20.18 15.44 -48.33
CA THR A 50 -21.38 14.63 -48.02
C THR A 50 -22.46 15.48 -47.34
N PRO A 51 -23.69 15.57 -47.87
CA PRO A 51 -24.79 16.32 -47.24
C PRO A 51 -25.13 15.86 -45.83
N GLU A 52 -25.04 14.55 -45.58
CA GLU A 52 -25.46 13.90 -44.33
C GLU A 52 -24.43 14.04 -43.20
N SER A 53 -23.16 14.26 -43.55
CA SER A 53 -22.10 14.54 -42.58
C SER A 53 -22.19 16.00 -42.12
N CYS A 54 -22.95 16.21 -41.04
CA CYS A 54 -23.30 17.53 -40.54
C CYS A 54 -22.38 18.07 -39.44
N THR A 55 -21.45 17.27 -38.90
CA THR A 55 -20.62 17.66 -37.75
C THR A 55 -19.16 17.32 -38.02
N LEU A 56 -18.28 18.26 -37.74
CA LEU A 56 -16.84 18.09 -37.75
C LEU A 56 -16.27 18.68 -36.46
N VAL A 57 -15.46 17.91 -35.74
CA VAL A 57 -14.81 18.36 -34.50
C VAL A 57 -13.31 18.13 -34.62
N ILE A 58 -12.56 19.16 -34.25
CA ILE A 58 -11.10 19.15 -34.25
C ILE A 58 -10.65 19.30 -32.81
N LEU A 59 -9.93 18.31 -32.31
CA LEU A 59 -9.47 18.20 -30.93
C LEU A 59 -7.97 18.48 -30.87
N MET A 60 -7.56 19.28 -29.89
CA MET A 60 -6.16 19.50 -29.53
C MET A 60 -5.87 18.87 -28.17
N HIS A 61 -5.04 17.83 -28.19
CA HIS A 61 -4.63 17.09 -26.99
C HIS A 61 -3.56 17.87 -26.19
N PRO A 62 -3.34 17.54 -24.89
CA PRO A 62 -2.37 18.22 -24.03
C PRO A 62 -0.90 18.23 -24.52
N GLY A 63 -0.56 17.41 -25.52
CA GLY A 63 0.74 17.42 -26.21
C GLY A 63 0.80 18.24 -27.50
N GLY A 64 -0.25 18.99 -27.85
CA GLY A 64 -0.32 19.78 -29.08
C GLY A 64 -0.60 18.98 -30.35
N GLN A 65 -0.88 17.68 -30.23
CA GLN A 65 -1.35 16.83 -31.32
C GLN A 65 -2.83 17.10 -31.63
N LEU A 66 -3.16 17.09 -32.91
CA LEU A 66 -4.52 17.29 -33.41
C LEU A 66 -5.14 15.97 -33.89
N SER A 67 -6.44 15.83 -33.66
CA SER A 67 -7.25 14.73 -34.21
C SER A 67 -8.59 15.26 -34.72
N VAL A 68 -9.06 14.71 -35.84
CA VAL A 68 -10.31 15.13 -36.47
C VAL A 68 -11.35 14.01 -36.38
N VAL A 69 -12.56 14.35 -35.94
CA VAL A 69 -13.65 13.39 -35.75
C VAL A 69 -14.99 13.94 -36.28
N ASP A 70 -15.89 13.02 -36.64
CA ASP A 70 -17.24 13.29 -37.20
C ASP A 70 -18.31 13.56 -36.12
N ARG A 71 -17.98 13.37 -34.84
CA ARG A 71 -18.90 13.46 -33.71
C ARG A 71 -18.21 13.97 -32.46
N PHE A 72 -18.98 14.52 -31.52
CA PHE A 72 -18.43 14.88 -30.20
C PHE A 72 -17.99 13.61 -29.45
N PRO A 73 -16.73 13.52 -28.99
CA PRO A 73 -16.26 12.33 -28.29
C PRO A 73 -16.92 12.21 -26.91
N SER A 74 -17.29 10.99 -26.51
CA SER A 74 -17.84 10.72 -25.17
C SER A 74 -16.80 10.88 -24.05
N LYS A 75 -15.51 10.78 -24.39
CA LYS A 75 -14.37 11.00 -23.48
C LYS A 75 -13.35 11.90 -24.18
N SER A 76 -13.46 13.21 -23.97
CA SER A 76 -12.61 14.21 -24.64
C SER A 76 -11.26 14.44 -23.95
N GLY A 77 -11.05 13.87 -22.76
CA GLY A 77 -9.90 14.21 -21.91
C GLY A 77 -9.84 15.72 -21.61
N ARG A 78 -8.63 16.25 -21.37
CA ARG A 78 -8.38 17.71 -21.25
C ARG A 78 -8.16 18.39 -22.61
N ALA A 79 -8.75 17.89 -23.69
CA ALA A 79 -8.54 18.45 -25.03
C ALA A 79 -9.37 19.73 -25.25
N ARG A 80 -8.77 20.74 -25.91
CA ARG A 80 -9.53 21.90 -26.43
C ARG A 80 -10.12 21.52 -27.78
N MET A 81 -11.32 21.99 -28.11
CA MET A 81 -11.93 21.63 -29.37
C MET A 81 -12.59 22.78 -30.10
N VAL A 82 -12.59 22.65 -31.42
CA VAL A 82 -13.31 23.51 -32.35
C VAL A 82 -14.28 22.63 -33.13
N HIS A 83 -15.52 23.08 -33.28
CA HIS A 83 -16.52 22.35 -34.02
C HIS A 83 -17.13 23.19 -35.14
N PHE A 84 -17.47 22.51 -36.23
CA PHE A 84 -18.14 23.02 -37.39
C PHE A 84 -19.39 22.18 -37.59
N ARG A 85 -20.57 22.81 -37.55
CA ARG A 85 -21.84 22.12 -37.73
C ARG A 85 -22.63 22.73 -38.87
N LYS A 86 -23.12 21.91 -39.79
CA LYS A 86 -24.01 22.38 -40.85
C LYS A 86 -25.38 22.75 -40.27
N ARG A 87 -25.94 23.88 -40.70
CA ARG A 87 -27.31 24.29 -40.37
C ARG A 87 -28.34 23.41 -41.06
N ARG A 88 -28.02 22.93 -42.27
CA ARG A 88 -28.85 22.08 -43.11
C ARG A 88 -27.99 20.99 -43.75
N PRO A 89 -28.55 19.81 -44.09
CA PRO A 89 -27.81 18.73 -44.73
C PRO A 89 -27.56 19.05 -46.21
N VAL A 90 -26.51 19.86 -46.47
CA VAL A 90 -26.13 20.32 -47.81
C VAL A 90 -24.64 20.12 -48.07
N VAL A 91 -24.28 20.02 -49.34
CA VAL A 91 -22.86 20.06 -49.76
C VAL A 91 -22.32 21.47 -49.56
N LEU A 92 -21.15 21.58 -48.94
CA LEU A 92 -20.54 22.88 -48.67
C LEU A 92 -19.75 23.33 -49.90
N THR A 93 -20.18 24.41 -50.53
CA THR A 93 -19.48 25.10 -51.63
C THR A 93 -18.78 26.35 -51.10
N ALA A 94 -17.89 26.95 -51.88
CA ALA A 94 -17.22 28.19 -51.48
C ALA A 94 -18.20 29.36 -51.24
N GLU A 95 -19.39 29.32 -51.86
CA GLU A 95 -20.40 30.37 -51.78
C GLU A 95 -21.33 30.22 -50.57
N ASN A 96 -21.62 29.00 -50.12
CA ASN A 96 -22.56 28.75 -49.02
C ASN A 96 -21.88 28.54 -47.65
N LEU A 97 -20.55 28.38 -47.62
CA LEU A 97 -19.75 28.03 -46.45
C LEU A 97 -20.02 28.92 -45.23
N ASN A 98 -20.04 30.24 -45.41
CA ASN A 98 -20.19 31.21 -44.32
C ASN A 98 -21.61 31.25 -43.73
N ASN A 99 -22.63 30.90 -44.53
CA ASN A 99 -24.03 31.00 -44.12
C ASN A 99 -24.57 29.69 -43.55
N GLU A 100 -24.04 28.56 -44.00
CA GLU A 100 -24.51 27.21 -43.66
C GLU A 100 -23.70 26.54 -42.55
N ILE A 101 -22.58 27.13 -42.10
CA ILE A 101 -21.77 26.59 -40.98
C ILE A 101 -22.05 27.36 -39.68
N LEU A 102 -22.32 26.61 -38.62
CA LEU A 102 -22.23 27.05 -37.23
C LEU A 102 -20.84 26.72 -36.70
N LEU A 103 -20.12 27.76 -36.33
CA LEU A 103 -18.78 27.69 -35.76
C LEU A 103 -18.90 27.76 -34.23
N GLY A 104 -18.14 26.93 -33.54
CA GLY A 104 -18.03 27.03 -32.09
C GLY A 104 -16.74 26.46 -31.56
N SER A 105 -16.40 26.88 -30.34
CA SER A 105 -15.24 26.41 -29.60
C SER A 105 -15.67 25.94 -28.22
N MET A 106 -14.99 24.91 -27.70
CA MET A 106 -15.25 24.41 -26.36
C MET A 106 -13.92 24.24 -25.61
N THR A 107 -13.95 24.57 -24.32
CA THR A 107 -12.80 24.47 -23.42
C THR A 107 -12.59 23.01 -23.00
N CYS A 108 -11.49 22.76 -22.29
CA CYS A 108 -11.15 21.44 -21.73
C CYS A 108 -12.20 20.91 -20.73
N SER A 109 -13.11 21.77 -20.25
CA SER A 109 -14.18 21.44 -19.30
C SER A 109 -15.52 21.89 -19.89
N PRO A 110 -16.28 20.98 -20.51
CA PRO A 110 -17.60 21.28 -21.10
C PRO A 110 -18.58 21.86 -20.08
N LEU A 111 -18.49 21.41 -18.83
CA LEU A 111 -19.36 21.86 -17.74
C LEU A 111 -19.05 23.29 -17.30
N GLU A 112 -17.77 23.67 -17.21
CA GLU A 112 -17.37 25.06 -16.99
C GLU A 112 -17.78 25.96 -18.15
N HIS A 113 -17.65 25.48 -19.39
CA HIS A 113 -18.08 26.21 -20.58
C HIS A 113 -19.59 26.47 -20.53
N LEU A 114 -20.39 25.45 -20.22
CA LEU A 114 -21.84 25.55 -20.08
C LEU A 114 -22.22 26.53 -18.96
N HIS A 115 -21.57 26.44 -17.79
CA HIS A 115 -21.79 27.37 -16.69
C HIS A 115 -21.48 28.81 -17.12
N GLY A 116 -20.33 29.06 -17.73
CA GLY A 116 -19.95 30.38 -18.22
C GLY A 116 -20.89 30.93 -19.29
N PHE A 117 -21.35 30.09 -20.22
CA PHE A 117 -22.33 30.44 -21.23
C PHE A 117 -23.68 30.80 -20.62
N LEU A 118 -24.14 30.04 -19.63
CA LEU A 118 -25.37 30.33 -18.90
C LEU A 118 -25.27 31.67 -18.16
N GLU A 119 -24.23 31.88 -17.35
CA GLU A 119 -24.05 33.09 -16.55
C GLU A 119 -23.84 34.35 -17.39
N LYS A 120 -23.03 34.28 -18.44
CA LYS A 120 -22.56 35.47 -19.17
C LYS A 120 -23.37 35.78 -20.42
N VAL A 121 -24.07 34.80 -20.98
CA VAL A 121 -24.79 34.96 -22.26
C VAL A 121 -26.28 34.71 -22.08
N MET A 122 -26.69 33.51 -21.67
CA MET A 122 -28.10 33.13 -21.66
C MET A 122 -28.91 33.86 -20.59
N VAL A 123 -28.42 33.89 -19.33
CA VAL A 123 -29.12 34.58 -18.24
C VAL A 123 -29.27 36.07 -18.54
N PRO A 124 -28.23 36.83 -18.95
CA PRO A 124 -28.40 38.24 -19.30
C PRO A 124 -29.29 38.47 -20.53
N ALA A 125 -29.16 37.65 -21.58
CA ALA A 125 -29.98 37.78 -22.79
C ALA A 125 -31.47 37.56 -22.53
N LEU A 126 -31.81 36.59 -21.69
CA LEU A 126 -33.18 36.21 -21.37
C LEU A 126 -33.76 37.04 -20.21
N SER A 127 -32.90 37.60 -19.35
CA SER A 127 -33.32 38.52 -18.28
C SER A 127 -33.49 39.96 -18.75
N ASN A 128 -33.05 40.30 -19.97
CA ASN A 128 -33.19 41.65 -20.52
C ASN A 128 -34.68 42.00 -20.78
N PRO A 129 -35.22 43.08 -20.20
CA PRO A 129 -36.60 43.52 -20.44
C PRO A 129 -36.92 43.78 -21.92
N GLU A 130 -35.98 44.34 -22.70
CA GLU A 130 -36.17 44.64 -24.12
C GLU A 130 -36.34 43.36 -24.97
N SER A 131 -35.60 42.31 -24.64
CA SER A 131 -35.68 41.00 -25.29
C SER A 131 -37.00 40.28 -25.03
N ARG A 132 -37.71 40.66 -23.97
CA ARG A 132 -38.98 40.07 -23.53
C ARG A 132 -40.21 40.90 -23.90
N ARG A 133 -40.03 42.00 -24.62
CA ARG A 133 -41.10 42.97 -24.95
C ARG A 133 -42.33 42.34 -25.63
N TYR A 134 -42.15 41.22 -26.32
CA TYR A 134 -43.22 40.51 -27.03
C TYR A 134 -43.71 39.24 -26.31
N TRP A 135 -43.18 38.95 -25.12
CA TRP A 135 -43.52 37.73 -24.38
C TRP A 135 -44.73 37.98 -23.47
N PRO A 136 -45.73 37.09 -23.45
CA PRO A 136 -46.76 37.10 -22.42
C PRO A 136 -46.15 37.02 -21.01
N SER A 137 -46.76 37.70 -20.04
CA SER A 137 -46.25 37.78 -18.66
C SER A 137 -46.04 36.41 -18.00
N LEU A 138 -46.96 35.47 -18.25
CA LEU A 138 -46.87 34.09 -17.78
C LEU A 138 -45.64 33.35 -18.36
N ILE A 139 -45.40 33.47 -19.67
CA ILE A 139 -44.26 32.82 -20.35
C ILE A 139 -42.94 33.46 -19.89
N SER A 140 -42.92 34.77 -19.69
CA SER A 140 -41.75 35.47 -19.15
C SER A 140 -41.41 35.01 -17.74
N LEU A 141 -42.41 34.77 -16.88
CA LEU A 141 -42.18 34.31 -15.51
C LEU A 141 -41.68 32.86 -15.51
N ASP A 142 -42.32 31.99 -16.30
CA ASP A 142 -42.00 30.57 -16.43
C ASP A 142 -40.59 30.35 -17.00
N MET A 143 -40.24 31.04 -18.09
CA MET A 143 -38.88 30.99 -18.65
C MET A 143 -37.82 31.43 -17.66
N MET A 144 -38.08 32.48 -16.88
CA MET A 144 -37.15 32.95 -15.85
C MET A 144 -36.94 31.91 -14.75
N GLN A 145 -37.99 31.22 -14.31
CA GLN A 145 -37.89 30.12 -13.35
C GLN A 145 -37.06 28.96 -13.91
N HIS A 146 -37.31 28.54 -15.14
CA HIS A 146 -36.56 27.46 -15.78
C HIS A 146 -35.07 27.79 -15.97
N ILE A 147 -34.74 29.02 -16.37
CA ILE A 147 -33.35 29.47 -16.54
C ILE A 147 -32.63 29.55 -15.19
N GLN A 148 -33.28 30.07 -14.16
CA GLN A 148 -32.75 30.10 -12.79
C GLN A 148 -32.53 28.68 -12.23
N SER A 149 -33.48 27.77 -12.48
CA SER A 149 -33.35 26.35 -12.10
C SER A 149 -32.20 25.66 -12.83
N LEU A 150 -32.04 25.90 -14.14
CA LEU A 150 -30.95 25.35 -14.93
C LEU A 150 -29.60 25.90 -14.47
N ARG A 151 -29.52 27.20 -14.19
CA ARG A 151 -28.35 27.87 -13.62
C ARG A 151 -27.94 27.23 -12.31
N ALA A 152 -28.88 27.05 -11.38
CA ALA A 152 -28.63 26.40 -10.10
C ALA A 152 -28.14 24.96 -10.28
N SER A 153 -28.82 24.16 -11.12
CA SER A 153 -28.48 22.76 -11.40
C SER A 153 -27.07 22.60 -11.98
N VAL A 154 -26.71 23.43 -12.98
CA VAL A 154 -25.38 23.41 -13.59
C VAL A 154 -24.30 23.86 -12.61
N SER A 155 -24.60 24.81 -11.73
CA SER A 155 -23.65 25.29 -10.71
C SER A 155 -23.39 24.23 -9.64
N VAL A 156 -24.43 23.52 -9.19
CA VAL A 156 -24.30 22.38 -8.25
C VAL A 156 -23.52 21.24 -8.92
N MET A 157 -23.83 20.89 -10.16
CA MET A 157 -23.10 19.85 -10.89
C MET A 157 -21.61 20.21 -11.09
N LEU A 158 -21.32 21.44 -11.49
CA LEU A 158 -19.93 21.89 -11.69
C LEU A 158 -19.13 21.74 -10.40
N ARG A 159 -19.70 22.18 -9.28
CA ARG A 159 -19.03 22.15 -7.98
C ARG A 159 -18.89 20.74 -7.45
N LYS A 160 -19.90 19.88 -7.65
CA LYS A 160 -19.82 18.45 -7.31
C LYS A 160 -18.71 17.73 -8.07
N VAL A 161 -18.49 18.08 -9.34
CA VAL A 161 -17.36 17.58 -10.15
C VAL A 161 -16.01 18.12 -9.65
N GLU A 162 -15.98 19.34 -9.11
CA GLU A 162 -14.82 19.94 -8.43
C GLU A 162 -14.60 19.41 -6.99
N GLY A 163 -15.45 18.50 -6.49
CA GLY A 163 -15.37 17.98 -5.12
C GLY A 163 -15.88 18.94 -4.04
N ARG A 164 -16.77 19.87 -4.39
CA ARG A 164 -17.37 20.83 -3.46
C ARG A 164 -18.89 20.75 -3.49
N THR A 165 -19.52 20.64 -2.33
CA THR A 165 -20.97 20.70 -2.21
C THR A 165 -21.45 22.16 -2.11
N LEU A 166 -22.31 22.60 -3.03
CA LEU A 166 -23.02 23.87 -2.95
C LEU A 166 -24.49 23.65 -2.57
N LEU A 167 -25.00 24.47 -1.66
CA LEU A 167 -26.40 24.52 -1.29
C LEU A 167 -27.16 25.47 -2.25
N PRO A 168 -28.14 24.99 -3.03
CA PRO A 168 -28.86 25.84 -3.97
C PRO A 168 -29.75 26.85 -3.22
N LEU A 169 -29.72 28.11 -3.64
CA LEU A 169 -30.56 29.18 -3.06
C LEU A 169 -31.87 29.32 -3.86
N PRO A 170 -33.02 29.58 -3.20
CA PRO A 170 -34.28 29.77 -3.90
C PRO A 170 -34.31 31.04 -4.76
N SER A 171 -34.98 30.94 -5.91
CA SER A 171 -35.22 32.06 -6.81
C SER A 171 -36.11 33.11 -6.13
N GLY A 172 -35.71 34.39 -6.17
CA GLY A 172 -36.49 35.48 -5.56
C GLY A 172 -35.99 35.96 -4.19
N LEU A 173 -34.91 35.37 -3.65
CA LEU A 173 -34.20 35.89 -2.47
C LEU A 173 -33.75 37.35 -2.62
N GLU A 174 -33.49 37.79 -3.84
CA GLU A 174 -33.16 39.19 -4.18
C GLU A 174 -34.28 40.18 -3.81
N ARG A 175 -35.53 39.69 -3.69
CA ARG A 175 -36.71 40.49 -3.30
C ARG A 175 -36.82 40.66 -1.78
N LEU A 176 -36.05 39.88 -0.99
CA LEU A 176 -35.92 40.03 0.46
C LEU A 176 -34.95 41.16 0.78
N ASP A 177 -35.43 42.40 0.66
CA ASP A 177 -34.73 43.57 1.15
C ASP A 177 -35.00 43.75 2.66
N LYS A 178 -34.01 44.25 3.41
CA LYS A 178 -33.98 44.26 4.89
C LYS A 178 -35.19 44.97 5.56
N ARG A 179 -35.99 45.71 4.79
CA ARG A 179 -37.15 46.48 5.25
C ARG A 179 -38.48 45.71 5.22
N TYR A 180 -38.55 44.54 4.59
CA TYR A 180 -39.81 43.82 4.32
C TYR A 180 -40.07 42.59 5.19
N ILE A 181 -39.23 42.32 6.20
CA ILE A 181 -39.47 41.21 7.14
C ILE A 181 -40.75 41.44 7.99
N GLY A 182 -41.45 42.59 7.85
CA GLY A 182 -42.73 42.89 8.50
C GLY A 182 -43.97 43.00 7.60
N ALA A 183 -43.84 42.80 6.28
CA ALA A 183 -44.98 42.83 5.35
C ALA A 183 -45.18 41.45 4.73
N VAL A 184 -46.45 41.12 4.42
CA VAL A 184 -46.94 39.83 3.88
C VAL A 184 -45.91 39.19 2.94
N VAL A 185 -45.15 38.23 3.48
CA VAL A 185 -44.21 37.42 2.70
C VAL A 185 -45.05 36.46 1.87
N ASP A 186 -44.74 36.34 0.58
CA ASP A 186 -45.43 35.44 -0.34
C ASP A 186 -45.38 34.00 0.21
N VAL A 187 -46.56 33.39 0.40
CA VAL A 187 -46.70 32.00 0.86
C VAL A 187 -45.96 31.04 -0.08
N GLY A 188 -45.87 31.38 -1.37
CA GLY A 188 -45.07 30.62 -2.34
C GLY A 188 -43.56 30.64 -2.05
N LEU A 189 -43.03 31.77 -1.56
CA LEU A 189 -41.62 31.89 -1.19
C LEU A 189 -41.32 31.11 0.10
N ILE A 190 -42.22 31.16 1.08
CA ILE A 190 -42.08 30.39 2.34
C ILE A 190 -42.05 28.89 2.04
N ASN A 191 -43.02 28.38 1.29
CA ASN A 191 -43.08 26.95 0.93
C ASN A 191 -41.84 26.49 0.14
N SER A 192 -41.30 27.37 -0.72
CA SER A 192 -40.06 27.11 -1.48
C SER A 192 -38.85 27.02 -0.54
N ILE A 193 -38.74 27.93 0.43
CA ILE A 193 -37.68 27.90 1.45
C ILE A 193 -37.79 26.65 2.33
N GLU A 194 -38.99 26.30 2.79
CA GLU A 194 -39.21 25.10 3.61
C GLU A 194 -38.85 23.81 2.86
N SER A 195 -39.25 23.70 1.59
CA SER A 195 -38.88 22.59 0.71
C SER A 195 -37.36 22.49 0.53
N MET A 196 -36.68 23.63 0.39
CA MET A 196 -35.22 23.71 0.29
C MET A 196 -34.52 23.25 1.56
N VAL A 197 -35.01 23.63 2.75
CA VAL A 197 -34.44 23.16 4.03
C VAL A 197 -34.57 21.63 4.15
N VAL A 198 -35.67 21.06 3.67
CA VAL A 198 -35.83 19.60 3.60
C VAL A 198 -34.80 18.98 2.65
N GLU A 199 -34.63 19.53 1.44
CA GLU A 199 -33.64 19.03 0.48
C GLU A 199 -32.21 19.13 1.02
N TRP A 200 -31.81 20.26 1.59
CA TRP A 200 -30.51 20.45 2.23
C TRP A 200 -30.27 19.42 3.32
N SER A 201 -31.31 19.09 4.10
CA SER A 201 -31.19 18.09 5.16
C SER A 201 -30.94 16.68 4.63
N TYR A 202 -31.52 16.31 3.48
CA TYR A 202 -31.21 15.04 2.83
C TYR A 202 -29.78 15.04 2.27
N HIS A 203 -29.36 16.11 1.60
CA HIS A 203 -28.01 16.21 1.04
C HIS A 203 -26.93 16.18 2.11
N ILE A 204 -27.13 16.93 3.21
CA ILE A 204 -26.17 16.97 4.31
C ILE A 204 -26.16 15.64 5.05
N HIS A 205 -27.31 15.00 5.25
CA HIS A 205 -27.35 13.65 5.84
C HIS A 205 -26.59 12.62 4.97
N ASP A 206 -26.79 12.63 3.66
CA ASP A 206 -26.08 11.74 2.72
C ASP A 206 -24.56 12.00 2.73
N LEU A 207 -24.17 13.27 2.75
CA LEU A 207 -22.76 13.67 2.85
C LEU A 207 -22.14 13.22 4.17
N LEU A 208 -22.85 13.38 5.29
CA LEU A 208 -22.39 12.93 6.61
C LEU A 208 -22.28 11.40 6.70
N LYS A 209 -23.09 10.66 5.93
CA LYS A 209 -23.05 9.19 5.89
C LYS A 209 -21.82 8.62 5.18
N LYS A 210 -21.25 9.35 4.21
CA LYS A 210 -20.03 8.91 3.50
C LYS A 210 -18.89 8.71 4.48
N ASP A 211 -18.16 7.61 4.33
CA ASP A 211 -17.09 7.20 5.24
C ASP A 211 -15.91 6.63 4.46
N SER A 212 -14.70 6.74 5.02
CA SER A 212 -13.48 6.20 4.40
C SER A 212 -13.54 4.68 4.29
N CYS A 213 -14.28 4.04 5.19
CA CYS A 213 -14.50 2.60 5.22
C CYS A 213 -15.06 2.05 3.90
N GLU A 214 -15.96 2.78 3.24
CA GLU A 214 -16.58 2.31 1.99
C GLU A 214 -15.55 2.21 0.85
N VAL A 215 -14.60 3.15 0.81
CA VAL A 215 -13.56 3.23 -0.22
C VAL A 215 -12.45 2.20 0.05
N PHE A 216 -12.07 2.02 1.31
CA PHE A 216 -10.96 1.14 1.71
C PHE A 216 -11.35 -0.32 1.94
N LEU A 217 -12.65 -0.64 1.85
CA LEU A 217 -13.13 -2.02 1.81
C LEU A 217 -13.08 -2.63 0.38
N GLU A 218 -12.98 -1.82 -0.67
CA GLU A 218 -12.89 -2.27 -2.08
C GLU A 218 -11.48 -2.73 -2.50
N GLY A 219 -10.79 -3.48 -1.64
CA GLY A 219 -9.52 -4.13 -1.98
C GLY A 219 -8.30 -3.20 -2.09
N MET A 220 -8.40 -1.94 -1.68
CA MET A 220 -7.26 -1.04 -1.57
C MET A 220 -6.49 -1.28 -0.26
N CYS A 221 -5.17 -1.08 -0.29
CA CYS A 221 -4.32 -1.08 0.90
C CYS A 221 -4.13 0.37 1.37
N PRO A 222 -5.00 0.91 2.25
CA PRO A 222 -4.90 2.29 2.68
C PRO A 222 -3.56 2.57 3.35
N MET A 223 -2.96 3.71 3.03
CA MET A 223 -1.86 4.29 3.79
C MET A 223 -2.40 5.32 4.80
N PRO A 224 -1.71 5.56 5.94
CA PRO A 224 -2.19 6.52 6.93
C PRO A 224 -2.40 7.92 6.34
N GLN A 225 -1.53 8.32 5.41
CA GLN A 225 -1.64 9.60 4.71
C GLN A 225 -2.90 9.68 3.82
N GLU A 226 -3.35 8.58 3.25
CA GLU A 226 -4.57 8.55 2.44
C GLU A 226 -5.80 8.72 3.34
N GLU A 227 -5.84 8.03 4.47
CA GLU A 227 -6.89 8.20 5.50
C GLU A 227 -6.91 9.66 6.02
N LEU A 228 -5.74 10.20 6.40
CA LEU A 228 -5.65 11.59 6.87
C LEU A 228 -6.09 12.58 5.78
N SER A 229 -5.65 12.40 4.53
CA SER A 229 -6.04 13.28 3.42
C SER A 229 -7.54 13.20 3.10
N PHE A 230 -8.16 12.02 3.25
CA PHE A 230 -9.60 11.86 3.11
C PHE A 230 -10.34 12.71 4.14
N TRP A 231 -9.94 12.65 5.41
CA TRP A 231 -10.56 13.43 6.47
C TRP A 231 -10.23 14.93 6.38
N GLU A 232 -9.02 15.31 5.96
CA GLU A 232 -8.67 16.71 5.67
C GLU A 232 -9.58 17.28 4.56
N ASN A 233 -9.78 16.53 3.47
CA ASN A 233 -10.67 16.94 2.37
C ASN A 233 -12.13 17.03 2.84
N ARG A 234 -12.59 16.08 3.65
CA ARG A 234 -13.95 16.10 4.21
C ARG A 234 -14.16 17.27 5.16
N CYS A 235 -13.21 17.56 6.05
CA CYS A 235 -13.27 18.72 6.93
C CYS A 235 -13.32 20.02 6.11
N SER A 236 -12.51 20.13 5.06
CA SER A 236 -12.55 21.27 4.13
C SER A 236 -13.90 21.43 3.42
N GLU A 237 -14.52 20.30 3.01
CA GLU A 237 -15.86 20.31 2.42
C GLU A 237 -16.93 20.76 3.44
N LEU A 238 -16.91 20.22 4.65
CA LEU A 238 -17.81 20.60 5.74
C LEU A 238 -17.62 22.07 6.16
N GLU A 239 -16.38 22.56 6.22
CA GLU A 239 -16.07 23.98 6.46
C GLU A 239 -16.60 24.87 5.33
N SER A 240 -16.49 24.44 4.08
CA SER A 240 -17.06 25.15 2.94
C SER A 240 -18.58 25.25 3.05
N ILE A 241 -19.25 24.18 3.44
CA ILE A 241 -20.71 24.18 3.69
C ILE A 241 -21.03 25.10 4.89
N SER A 242 -20.28 25.01 5.99
CA SER A 242 -20.44 25.90 7.15
C SER A 242 -20.33 27.38 6.77
N ASN A 243 -19.38 27.73 5.89
CA ASN A 243 -19.23 29.09 5.38
C ASN A 243 -20.41 29.52 4.49
N GLN A 244 -21.05 28.60 3.76
CA GLN A 244 -22.28 28.89 3.02
C GLN A 244 -23.45 29.20 3.97
N PHE A 245 -23.57 28.49 5.09
CA PHE A 245 -24.58 28.82 6.12
C PHE A 245 -24.39 30.22 6.73
N LYS A 246 -23.16 30.73 6.77
CA LYS A 246 -22.81 32.08 7.24
C LYS A 246 -22.98 33.17 6.18
N SER A 247 -23.35 32.81 4.95
CA SER A 247 -23.58 33.79 3.89
C SER A 247 -24.80 34.67 4.21
N SER A 248 -24.76 35.92 3.75
CA SER A 248 -25.82 36.93 3.98
C SER A 248 -27.21 36.41 3.58
N GLU A 249 -27.26 35.66 2.47
CA GLU A 249 -28.44 35.07 1.88
C GLU A 249 -29.05 33.98 2.77
N VAL A 250 -28.22 33.09 3.31
CA VAL A 250 -28.67 31.99 4.17
C VAL A 250 -29.03 32.49 5.58
N VAL A 251 -28.33 33.50 6.10
CA VAL A 251 -28.70 34.16 7.37
C VAL A 251 -30.09 34.80 7.27
N LYS A 252 -30.40 35.48 6.15
CA LYS A 252 -31.76 36.02 5.92
C LYS A 252 -32.84 34.92 5.91
N ILE A 253 -32.53 33.75 5.35
CA ILE A 253 -33.44 32.60 5.37
C ILE A 253 -33.67 32.14 6.82
N ALA A 254 -32.62 32.05 7.62
CA ALA A 254 -32.71 31.67 9.02
C ALA A 254 -33.56 32.67 9.84
N GLU A 255 -33.30 33.97 9.69
CA GLU A 255 -34.08 35.05 10.34
C GLU A 255 -35.56 35.01 9.95
N LEU A 256 -35.87 34.73 8.68
CA LEU A 256 -37.24 34.59 8.21
C LEU A 256 -37.92 33.38 8.85
N LEU A 257 -37.27 32.22 8.81
CA LEU A 257 -37.79 30.96 9.38
C LEU A 257 -38.03 31.06 10.89
N GLU A 258 -37.14 31.76 11.61
CA GLU A 258 -37.29 32.05 13.04
C GLU A 258 -38.51 32.95 13.29
N LYS A 259 -38.65 34.03 12.51
CA LYS A 259 -39.74 34.99 12.70
C LYS A 259 -41.12 34.41 12.39
N ILE A 260 -41.22 33.51 11.41
CA ILE A 260 -42.48 32.83 11.07
C ILE A 260 -42.74 31.61 11.95
N GLU A 261 -41.86 31.32 12.93
CA GLU A 261 -41.92 30.14 13.79
C GLU A 261 -42.09 28.83 13.00
N SER A 262 -41.36 28.70 11.87
CA SER A 262 -41.48 27.53 11.00
C SER A 262 -41.04 26.26 11.71
N MET A 263 -41.80 25.18 11.52
CA MET A 263 -41.47 23.85 12.04
C MET A 263 -40.14 23.29 11.51
N TYR A 264 -39.60 23.87 10.42
CA TYR A 264 -38.33 23.46 9.83
C TYR A 264 -37.11 24.21 10.41
N PHE A 265 -37.32 25.30 11.16
CA PHE A 265 -36.22 26.06 11.77
C PHE A 265 -35.33 25.22 12.72
N PRO A 266 -35.87 24.38 13.62
CA PRO A 266 -35.04 23.52 14.47
C PRO A 266 -34.19 22.53 13.67
N ARG A 267 -34.72 22.02 12.54
CA ARG A 267 -34.00 21.11 11.64
C ARG A 267 -32.85 21.82 10.94
N PHE A 268 -33.05 23.07 10.53
CA PHE A 268 -32.00 23.93 9.97
C PHE A 268 -30.87 24.18 10.98
N GLN A 269 -31.21 24.55 12.22
CA GLN A 269 -30.22 24.78 13.28
C GLN A 269 -29.41 23.51 13.60
N LYS A 270 -30.10 22.37 13.74
CA LYS A 270 -29.45 21.08 13.99
C LYS A 270 -28.45 20.72 12.90
N MET A 271 -28.83 20.90 11.64
CA MET A 271 -27.98 20.59 10.50
C MET A 271 -26.67 21.40 10.48
N TYR A 272 -26.74 22.70 10.80
CA TYR A 272 -25.55 23.55 10.95
C TYR A 272 -24.66 23.13 12.13
N LEU A 273 -25.27 22.78 13.27
CA LEU A 273 -24.55 22.27 14.44
C LEU A 273 -23.85 20.94 14.16
N ASP A 274 -24.53 19.99 13.51
CA ASP A 274 -23.98 18.67 13.18
C ASP A 274 -22.76 18.81 12.25
N ILE A 275 -22.82 19.67 11.23
CA ILE A 275 -21.69 19.95 10.32
C ILE A 275 -20.50 20.54 11.06
N THR A 276 -20.74 21.57 11.86
CA THR A 276 -19.66 22.30 12.55
C THR A 276 -19.02 21.47 13.66
N ALA A 277 -19.81 20.67 14.37
CA ALA A 277 -19.33 19.78 15.41
C ALA A 277 -18.48 18.64 14.84
N GLU A 278 -18.91 17.96 13.76
CA GLU A 278 -18.14 16.87 13.15
C GLU A 278 -16.81 17.37 12.57
N ALA A 279 -16.83 18.44 11.78
CA ALA A 279 -15.61 18.96 11.15
C ALA A 279 -14.55 19.39 12.18
N ASN A 280 -14.98 20.10 13.23
CA ASN A 280 -14.07 20.59 14.25
C ASN A 280 -13.51 19.43 15.11
N ASP A 281 -14.37 18.49 15.53
CA ASP A 281 -13.96 17.33 16.31
C ASP A 281 -12.93 16.47 15.56
N ILE A 282 -13.20 16.12 14.30
CA ILE A 282 -12.30 15.27 13.53
C ILE A 282 -10.97 15.98 13.22
N SER A 283 -11.03 17.25 12.82
CA SER A 283 -9.83 18.05 12.50
C SER A 283 -8.89 18.21 13.69
N ILE A 284 -9.42 18.48 14.89
CA ILE A 284 -8.62 18.67 16.10
C ILE A 284 -7.89 17.39 16.51
N HIS A 285 -8.56 16.23 16.42
CA HIS A 285 -8.03 14.99 16.97
C HIS A 285 -7.19 14.16 15.97
N LEU A 286 -7.39 14.30 14.65
CA LEU A 286 -6.56 13.61 13.65
C LEU A 286 -5.25 14.33 13.32
N LYS A 287 -5.23 15.67 13.40
CA LYS A 287 -4.06 16.48 13.06
C LYS A 287 -2.78 16.12 13.85
N PRO A 288 -2.83 15.77 15.15
CA PRO A 288 -1.65 15.37 15.91
C PRO A 288 -0.96 14.10 15.40
N LEU A 289 -1.68 13.19 14.75
CA LEU A 289 -1.12 11.91 14.27
C LEU A 289 -0.22 12.08 13.04
N LYS A 290 -0.40 13.16 12.27
CA LYS A 290 0.35 13.43 11.03
C LYS A 290 1.87 13.44 11.23
N PRO A 291 2.43 14.25 12.16
CA PRO A 291 3.89 14.24 12.40
C PRO A 291 4.41 12.87 12.81
N THR A 292 3.67 12.12 13.64
CA THR A 292 4.08 10.79 14.12
C THR A 292 4.13 9.77 12.98
N PHE A 293 3.16 9.82 12.05
CA PHE A 293 3.20 9.00 10.83
C PHE A 293 4.31 9.43 9.86
N ASP A 294 4.59 10.72 9.74
CA ASP A 294 5.71 11.23 8.93
C ASP A 294 7.06 10.79 9.52
N GLU A 295 7.21 10.82 10.84
CA GLU A 295 8.40 10.33 11.54
C GLU A 295 8.58 8.82 11.32
N LEU A 296 7.53 8.02 11.55
CA LEU A 296 7.55 6.58 11.30
C LEU A 296 7.85 6.23 9.84
N SER A 297 7.41 7.06 8.89
CA SER A 297 7.67 6.86 7.46
C SER A 297 9.14 7.12 7.06
N ASN A 298 9.87 7.87 7.88
CA ASN A 298 11.26 8.25 7.61
C ASN A 298 12.27 7.59 8.56
N ALA A 299 11.80 6.91 9.61
CA ALA A 299 12.62 6.24 10.61
C ALA A 299 13.50 5.13 10.03
N GLU A 300 14.65 4.90 10.66
CA GLU A 300 15.50 3.74 10.37
C GLU A 300 14.91 2.47 10.98
N ILE A 301 15.30 1.29 10.45
CA ILE A 301 14.73 -0.01 10.84
C ILE A 301 14.82 -0.28 12.36
N THR A 302 15.86 0.24 13.00
CA THR A 302 16.09 0.09 14.45
C THR A 302 15.23 1.01 15.29
N GLU A 303 14.79 2.14 14.74
CA GLU A 303 14.02 3.17 15.44
C GLU A 303 12.51 2.93 15.35
N VAL A 304 12.04 2.24 14.30
CA VAL A 304 10.61 1.96 14.07
C VAL A 304 9.93 1.40 15.32
N LYS A 305 10.58 0.49 16.04
CA LYS A 305 10.03 -0.15 17.24
C LYS A 305 9.69 0.86 18.35
N ASP A 306 10.58 1.82 18.59
CA ASP A 306 10.45 2.78 19.68
C ASP A 306 9.32 3.79 19.42
N LEU A 307 8.95 4.00 18.15
CA LEU A 307 7.87 4.91 17.73
C LEU A 307 6.47 4.28 17.83
N ILE A 308 6.36 2.95 17.97
CA ILE A 308 5.08 2.24 17.97
C ILE A 308 4.24 2.54 19.21
N ALA A 309 4.84 2.54 20.40
CA ALA A 309 4.12 2.81 21.65
C ALA A 309 3.61 4.26 21.75
N PRO A 310 4.42 5.30 21.44
CA PRO A 310 3.94 6.67 21.33
C PRO A 310 2.77 6.83 20.33
N LEU A 311 2.90 6.25 19.14
CA LEU A 311 1.83 6.29 18.14
C LEU A 311 0.53 5.65 18.65
N MET A 312 0.62 4.46 19.25
CA MET A 312 -0.57 3.79 19.81
C MET A 312 -1.20 4.58 20.95
N HIS A 313 -0.41 5.30 21.74
CA HIS A 313 -0.94 6.21 22.76
C HIS A 313 -1.76 7.35 22.14
N GLU A 314 -1.27 7.99 21.07
CA GLU A 314 -2.00 9.03 20.33
C GLU A 314 -3.30 8.49 19.70
N VAL A 315 -3.24 7.28 19.13
CA VAL A 315 -4.41 6.59 18.57
C VAL A 315 -5.46 6.30 19.66
N CYS A 316 -5.04 5.94 20.88
CA CYS A 316 -5.95 5.77 22.02
C CYS A 316 -6.55 7.10 22.51
N LEU A 317 -5.75 8.17 22.53
CA LEU A 317 -6.25 9.52 22.84
C LEU A 317 -7.31 9.96 21.83
N LEU A 318 -7.07 9.75 20.53
CA LEU A 318 -8.06 10.00 19.48
C LEU A 318 -9.36 9.24 19.76
N TRP A 319 -9.28 7.94 20.07
CA TRP A 319 -10.45 7.11 20.37
C TRP A 319 -11.24 7.60 21.59
N ALA A 320 -10.56 8.04 22.64
CA ALA A 320 -11.19 8.50 23.87
C ALA A 320 -11.78 9.92 23.75
N SER A 321 -11.15 10.80 22.96
CA SER A 321 -11.47 12.21 22.89
C SER A 321 -12.47 12.56 21.78
N SER A 322 -12.33 11.96 20.60
CA SER A 322 -13.22 12.26 19.47
C SER A 322 -14.62 11.67 19.68
N GLN A 323 -15.64 12.47 19.36
CA GLN A 323 -17.02 11.99 19.34
C GLN A 323 -17.39 11.33 18.01
N TYR A 324 -16.91 11.92 16.92
CA TYR A 324 -17.37 11.60 15.57
C TYR A 324 -16.45 10.57 14.90
N TYR A 325 -15.15 10.57 15.20
CA TYR A 325 -14.23 9.59 14.64
C TYR A 325 -14.30 8.22 15.33
N SER A 326 -14.62 8.20 16.63
CA SER A 326 -14.58 7.01 17.51
C SER A 326 -15.68 5.98 17.25
N THR A 327 -15.66 5.43 16.04
CA THR A 327 -16.49 4.34 15.56
C THR A 327 -15.58 3.18 15.16
N ALA A 328 -16.03 1.94 15.39
CA ALA A 328 -15.21 0.76 15.10
C ALA A 328 -14.73 0.70 13.63
N PRO A 329 -15.56 1.00 12.60
CA PRO A 329 -15.11 0.96 11.21
C PRO A 329 -13.95 1.91 10.91
N ARG A 330 -14.06 3.20 11.28
CA ARG A 330 -13.01 4.22 11.05
C ARG A 330 -11.71 3.84 11.75
N PHE A 331 -11.84 3.36 12.99
CA PHE A 331 -10.70 2.94 13.80
C PHE A 331 -9.97 1.73 13.20
N ILE A 332 -10.72 0.77 12.66
CA ILE A 332 -10.14 -0.38 11.94
C ILE A 332 -9.36 0.09 10.70
N VAL A 333 -9.89 1.05 9.93
CA VAL A 333 -9.20 1.61 8.76
C VAL A 333 -7.86 2.24 9.18
N LEU A 334 -7.85 3.07 10.22
CA LEU A 334 -6.62 3.71 10.73
C LEU A 334 -5.57 2.69 11.19
N LEU A 335 -6.00 1.67 11.95
CA LEU A 335 -5.09 0.62 12.43
C LEU A 335 -4.55 -0.25 11.29
N ARG A 336 -5.39 -0.60 10.31
CA ARG A 336 -4.95 -1.30 9.09
C ARG A 336 -3.95 -0.45 8.31
N ALA A 337 -4.23 0.84 8.15
CA ALA A 337 -3.33 1.77 7.49
C ALA A 337 -1.98 1.87 8.22
N THR A 338 -2.00 1.88 9.54
CA THR A 338 -0.79 1.84 10.38
C THR A 338 0.00 0.55 10.13
N CYS A 339 -0.66 -0.61 10.09
CA CYS A 339 -0.01 -1.88 9.76
C CYS A 339 0.59 -1.88 8.35
N ASN A 340 -0.12 -1.32 7.37
CA ASN A 340 0.37 -1.19 6.00
C ASN A 340 1.62 -0.32 5.91
N LEU A 341 1.70 0.77 6.68
CA LEU A 341 2.90 1.60 6.78
C LEU A 341 4.09 0.82 7.36
N LEU A 342 3.89 0.04 8.42
CA LEU A 342 4.94 -0.81 8.98
C LEU A 342 5.43 -1.87 7.98
N ILE A 343 4.52 -2.48 7.22
CA ILE A 343 4.87 -3.43 6.15
C ILE A 343 5.66 -2.72 5.05
N GLN A 344 5.24 -1.52 4.63
CA GLN A 344 5.98 -0.74 3.63
C GLN A 344 7.37 -0.35 4.12
N GLN A 345 7.55 -0.02 5.39
CA GLN A 345 8.88 0.20 5.97
C GLN A 345 9.75 -1.04 5.88
N ALA A 346 9.22 -2.21 6.26
CA ALA A 346 9.92 -3.48 6.13
C ALA A 346 10.37 -3.73 4.69
N ILE A 347 9.45 -3.61 3.73
CA ILE A 347 9.75 -3.85 2.30
C ILE A 347 10.81 -2.86 1.79
N LYS A 348 10.67 -1.57 2.12
CA LYS A 348 11.59 -0.51 1.69
C LYS A 348 13.01 -0.74 2.22
N GLN A 349 13.14 -1.16 3.48
CA GLN A 349 14.44 -1.32 4.14
C GLN A 349 15.11 -2.66 3.82
N LEU A 350 14.33 -3.74 3.63
CA LEU A 350 14.86 -5.08 3.37
C LEU A 350 15.29 -5.31 1.91
N ASN A 351 14.75 -4.54 0.96
CA ASN A 351 14.99 -4.67 -0.48
C ASN A 351 14.86 -6.13 -1.01
N SER A 352 13.74 -6.44 -1.66
CA SER A 352 13.40 -7.79 -2.10
C SER A 352 14.41 -8.45 -3.06
N GLN A 353 15.24 -7.67 -3.77
CA GLN A 353 16.25 -8.21 -4.68
C GLN A 353 17.55 -8.62 -3.97
N ASP A 354 17.90 -7.91 -2.90
CA ASP A 354 19.18 -8.06 -2.21
C ASP A 354 19.07 -8.96 -0.99
N ILE A 355 17.89 -9.08 -0.37
CA ILE A 355 17.70 -9.86 0.86
C ILE A 355 18.20 -11.31 0.75
N LEU A 356 17.95 -12.01 -0.36
CA LEU A 356 18.41 -13.40 -0.54
C LEU A 356 19.82 -13.52 -1.12
N ARG A 357 20.34 -12.47 -1.77
CA ARG A 357 21.60 -12.51 -2.55
C ARG A 357 22.78 -11.84 -1.84
N GLY A 358 22.50 -10.81 -1.04
CA GLY A 358 23.47 -10.01 -0.29
C GLY A 358 24.11 -10.75 0.90
N ASP A 359 24.64 -9.96 1.84
CA ASP A 359 25.27 -10.47 3.06
C ASP A 359 24.24 -11.18 3.94
N THR A 360 24.46 -12.46 4.20
CA THR A 360 23.49 -13.30 4.92
C THR A 360 23.34 -12.89 6.38
N LEU A 361 24.42 -12.45 7.04
CA LEU A 361 24.38 -12.09 8.45
C LEU A 361 23.65 -10.74 8.61
N GLU A 362 24.00 -9.76 7.79
CA GLU A 362 23.35 -8.44 7.79
C GLU A 362 21.86 -8.57 7.48
N ASN A 363 21.51 -9.27 6.39
CA ASN A 363 20.12 -9.45 5.98
C ASN A 363 19.32 -10.21 7.05
N LEU A 364 19.91 -11.23 7.69
CA LEU A 364 19.26 -11.95 8.79
C LEU A 364 19.01 -11.03 9.99
N THR A 365 19.95 -10.15 10.34
CA THR A 365 19.74 -9.18 11.43
C THR A 365 18.63 -8.19 11.08
N GLN A 366 18.59 -7.66 9.87
CA GLN A 366 17.54 -6.74 9.42
C GLN A 366 16.17 -7.43 9.41
N VAL A 367 16.07 -8.66 8.91
CA VAL A 367 14.82 -9.46 8.92
C VAL A 367 14.31 -9.67 10.34
N ARG A 368 15.20 -9.97 11.29
CA ARG A 368 14.83 -10.14 12.70
C ARG A 368 14.37 -8.85 13.34
N THR A 369 15.04 -7.73 13.06
CA THR A 369 14.61 -6.41 13.53
C THR A 369 13.23 -6.06 12.97
N ALA A 370 12.96 -6.38 11.70
CA ALA A 370 11.66 -6.20 11.08
C ALA A 370 10.57 -7.05 11.74
N LEU A 371 10.82 -8.35 11.92
CA LEU A 371 9.90 -9.24 12.63
C LEU A 371 9.60 -8.74 14.04
N ASP A 372 10.62 -8.29 14.78
CA ASP A 372 10.48 -7.81 16.15
C ASP A 372 9.51 -6.62 16.24
N TYR A 373 9.64 -5.58 15.40
CA TYR A 373 8.68 -4.46 15.46
C TYR A 373 7.29 -4.81 14.90
N LEU A 374 7.19 -5.69 13.89
CA LEU A 374 5.91 -6.15 13.32
C LEU A 374 5.12 -7.02 14.31
N GLU A 375 5.80 -7.74 15.19
CA GLU A 375 5.17 -8.45 16.30
C GLU A 375 4.91 -7.50 17.49
N HIS A 376 5.79 -6.52 17.72
CA HIS A 376 5.65 -5.54 18.80
C HIS A 376 4.35 -4.73 18.72
N ILE A 377 3.93 -4.28 17.52
CA ILE A 377 2.65 -3.55 17.35
C ILE A 377 1.44 -4.34 17.87
N LYS A 378 1.43 -5.67 17.75
CA LYS A 378 0.33 -6.51 18.28
C LYS A 378 0.33 -6.55 19.80
N MET A 379 1.52 -6.64 20.40
CA MET A 379 1.67 -6.62 21.86
C MET A 379 1.21 -5.27 22.43
N VAL A 380 1.71 -4.17 21.85
CA VAL A 380 1.32 -2.80 22.24
C VAL A 380 -0.18 -2.59 22.05
N PHE A 381 -0.75 -3.06 20.93
CA PHE A 381 -2.20 -2.98 20.70
C PHE A 381 -3.01 -3.66 21.82
N GLU A 382 -2.67 -4.89 22.21
CA GLU A 382 -3.40 -5.61 23.26
C GLU A 382 -3.20 -4.98 24.65
N GLU A 383 -2.01 -4.48 24.94
CA GLU A 383 -1.72 -3.74 26.19
C GLU A 383 -2.62 -2.50 26.30
N HIS A 384 -2.64 -1.66 25.27
CA HIS A 384 -3.47 -0.45 25.25
C HIS A 384 -4.97 -0.78 25.24
N ARG A 385 -5.38 -1.86 24.56
CA ARG A 385 -6.76 -2.35 24.58
C ARG A 385 -7.21 -2.73 26.00
N GLY A 386 -6.34 -3.37 26.78
CA GLY A 386 -6.59 -3.72 28.18
C GLY A 386 -6.63 -2.51 29.12
N CYS A 387 -5.88 -1.46 28.78
CA CYS A 387 -5.71 -0.25 29.60
C CYS A 387 -6.58 0.94 29.15
N LEU A 388 -7.63 0.74 28.34
CA LEU A 388 -8.47 1.82 27.82
C LEU A 388 -9.11 2.71 28.90
N SER A 389 -9.32 2.19 30.11
CA SER A 389 -9.83 2.97 31.24
C SER A 389 -8.91 4.12 31.66
N GLN A 390 -7.61 4.04 31.36
CA GLN A 390 -6.64 5.11 31.67
C GLN A 390 -6.87 6.38 30.84
N TYR A 391 -7.52 6.24 29.67
CA TYR A 391 -7.82 7.35 28.76
C TYR A 391 -9.16 8.03 29.08
N GLN A 392 -9.82 7.66 30.17
CA GLN A 392 -11.09 8.22 30.56
C GLN A 392 -10.90 9.65 31.10
N THR A 393 -11.45 10.63 30.38
CA THR A 393 -11.40 12.04 30.78
C THR A 393 -12.77 12.51 31.26
N GLY A 394 -12.87 12.84 32.56
CA GLY A 394 -14.12 13.27 33.20
C GLY A 394 -15.19 12.17 33.26
N ASP A 395 -16.46 12.55 33.11
CA ASP A 395 -17.60 11.61 33.15
C ASP A 395 -17.80 10.79 31.87
N ARG A 396 -16.96 10.98 30.84
CA ARG A 396 -17.14 10.35 29.54
C ARG A 396 -16.52 8.95 29.53
N GLN A 397 -17.34 7.91 29.59
CA GLN A 397 -16.84 6.54 29.50
C GLN A 397 -16.27 6.21 28.11
N VAL A 398 -15.05 5.68 28.10
CA VAL A 398 -14.38 5.21 26.88
C VAL A 398 -15.03 3.90 26.43
N LYS A 399 -15.50 3.87 25.18
CA LYS A 399 -16.10 2.66 24.61
C LYS A 399 -15.02 1.58 24.44
N PRO A 400 -15.28 0.32 24.81
CA PRO A 400 -14.32 -0.76 24.55
C PRO A 400 -14.21 -1.03 23.05
N TRP A 401 -13.04 -1.52 22.63
CA TRP A 401 -12.81 -1.96 21.25
C TRP A 401 -13.52 -3.29 20.97
N ALA A 402 -14.78 -3.21 20.54
CA ALA A 402 -15.66 -4.34 20.28
C ALA A 402 -15.57 -4.84 18.83
N PHE A 403 -14.37 -5.19 18.36
CA PHE A 403 -14.16 -5.80 17.05
C PHE A 403 -13.09 -6.91 17.10
N PRO A 404 -13.13 -7.89 16.16
CA PRO A 404 -12.12 -8.94 16.06
C PRO A 404 -10.76 -8.40 15.59
N THR A 405 -9.68 -8.82 16.23
CA THR A 405 -8.29 -8.44 15.89
C THR A 405 -7.90 -8.80 14.46
N LYS A 406 -8.47 -9.88 13.91
CA LYS A 406 -8.28 -10.30 12.52
C LYS A 406 -8.69 -9.23 11.50
N MET A 407 -9.64 -8.35 11.83
CA MET A 407 -10.02 -7.25 10.93
C MET A 407 -8.90 -6.23 10.76
N VAL A 408 -7.97 -6.14 11.71
CA VAL A 408 -6.82 -5.24 11.68
C VAL A 408 -5.58 -5.96 11.14
N PHE A 409 -5.26 -7.13 11.70
CA PHE A 409 -3.95 -7.76 11.52
C PHE A 409 -3.86 -8.82 10.43
N ALA A 410 -4.93 -9.16 9.71
CA ALA A 410 -4.90 -10.27 8.74
C ALA A 410 -3.76 -10.15 7.69
N GLU A 411 -3.53 -8.96 7.12
CA GLU A 411 -2.47 -8.76 6.13
C GLU A 411 -1.07 -8.69 6.79
N LEU A 412 -0.98 -8.09 7.99
CA LEU A 412 0.25 -8.11 8.79
C LEU A 412 0.66 -9.54 9.13
N ASP A 413 -0.27 -10.40 9.55
CA ASP A 413 -0.03 -11.81 9.87
C ASP A 413 0.54 -12.56 8.67
N ARG A 414 -0.01 -12.33 7.47
CA ARG A 414 0.46 -12.94 6.23
C ARG A 414 1.88 -12.48 5.88
N PHE A 415 2.17 -11.19 6.05
CA PHE A 415 3.50 -10.65 5.80
C PHE A 415 4.53 -11.15 6.82
N VAL A 416 4.18 -11.23 8.11
CA VAL A 416 5.05 -11.81 9.15
C VAL A 416 5.37 -13.27 8.84
N GLN A 417 4.38 -14.08 8.43
CA GLN A 417 4.61 -15.47 8.01
C GLN A 417 5.57 -15.55 6.82
N ARG A 418 5.41 -14.70 5.81
CA ARG A 418 6.33 -14.61 4.67
C ARG A 418 7.74 -14.32 5.12
N LEU A 419 7.90 -13.34 6.02
CA LEU A 419 9.18 -12.88 6.50
C LEU A 419 9.88 -13.92 7.39
N GLN A 420 9.12 -14.68 8.19
CA GLN A 420 9.62 -15.85 8.91
C GLN A 420 10.12 -16.95 7.95
N THR A 421 9.41 -17.20 6.84
CA THR A 421 9.88 -18.13 5.81
C THR A 421 11.22 -17.67 5.23
N VAL A 422 11.38 -16.37 4.96
CA VAL A 422 12.65 -15.78 4.48
C VAL A 422 13.76 -15.90 5.54
N GLU A 423 13.47 -15.63 6.82
CA GLU A 423 14.43 -15.78 7.92
C GLU A 423 15.03 -17.19 7.96
N VAL A 424 14.17 -18.23 7.86
CA VAL A 424 14.62 -19.62 7.83
C VAL A 424 15.55 -19.89 6.64
N ARG A 425 15.28 -19.32 5.45
CA ARG A 425 16.16 -19.49 4.28
C ARG A 425 17.54 -18.86 4.50
N LEU A 426 17.59 -17.67 5.08
CA LEU A 426 18.84 -16.99 5.38
C LEU A 426 19.64 -17.75 6.44
N TYR A 427 18.94 -18.25 7.46
CA TYR A 427 19.56 -19.08 8.49
C TYR A 427 20.14 -20.39 7.93
N ASP A 428 19.42 -21.07 7.02
CA ASP A 428 19.90 -22.26 6.33
C ASP A 428 21.17 -21.99 5.50
N ARG A 429 21.22 -20.85 4.79
CA ARG A 429 22.41 -20.40 4.04
C ARG A 429 23.61 -20.17 4.95
N MET A 430 23.42 -19.51 6.10
CA MET A 430 24.51 -19.19 7.04
C MET A 430 25.18 -20.44 7.63
N ARG A 431 24.42 -21.52 7.82
CA ARG A 431 24.90 -22.71 8.54
C ARG A 431 25.65 -23.73 7.69
N LEU A 432 25.64 -23.61 6.35
CA LEU A 432 26.44 -24.50 5.49
C LEU A 432 27.86 -23.97 5.29
N LYS A 433 28.77 -24.45 6.13
CA LYS A 433 30.22 -24.30 5.92
C LYS A 433 30.78 -25.42 5.05
N LYS A 434 31.81 -25.09 4.26
CA LYS A 434 32.65 -26.07 3.56
C LYS A 434 33.28 -27.03 4.58
N MET A 435 33.10 -28.33 4.39
CA MET A 435 33.63 -29.38 5.28
C MET A 435 34.85 -30.06 4.67
N GLU A 436 35.82 -30.40 5.52
CA GLU A 436 36.97 -31.24 5.17
C GLU A 436 37.15 -32.33 6.23
N PHE A 437 37.21 -33.60 5.82
CA PHE A 437 37.40 -34.76 6.69
C PHE A 437 38.81 -35.34 6.52
N SER A 438 39.47 -35.64 7.64
CA SER A 438 40.77 -36.31 7.68
C SER A 438 40.64 -37.79 8.09
N GLY A 439 41.47 -38.68 7.52
CA GLY A 439 41.51 -40.12 7.87
C GLY A 439 41.58 -41.08 6.68
N VAL A 440 41.61 -42.40 6.96
CA VAL A 440 41.86 -43.49 5.98
C VAL A 440 40.81 -43.56 4.85
N LYS A 441 39.58 -43.10 5.10
CA LYS A 441 38.54 -42.82 4.08
C LYS A 441 38.07 -41.36 4.08
N GLY A 442 38.83 -40.48 4.73
CA GLY A 442 38.53 -39.05 4.86
C GLY A 442 38.39 -38.36 3.50
N ARG A 443 39.17 -38.78 2.49
CA ARG A 443 39.04 -38.27 1.12
C ARG A 443 37.66 -38.52 0.52
N THR A 444 37.09 -39.72 0.69
CA THR A 444 35.77 -40.07 0.15
C THR A 444 34.66 -39.31 0.87
N HIS A 445 34.72 -39.21 2.21
CA HIS A 445 33.74 -38.42 2.97
C HIS A 445 33.85 -36.92 2.69
N THR A 446 35.08 -36.41 2.47
CA THR A 446 35.32 -35.02 2.05
C THR A 446 34.73 -34.75 0.68
N GLN A 447 34.92 -35.66 -0.27
CA GLN A 447 34.30 -35.56 -1.60
C GLN A 447 32.77 -35.55 -1.51
N ILE A 448 32.17 -36.43 -0.70
CA ILE A 448 30.70 -36.45 -0.52
C ILE A 448 30.21 -35.13 0.10
N ALA A 449 30.88 -34.61 1.11
CA ALA A 449 30.48 -33.34 1.71
C ALA A 449 30.72 -32.12 0.82
N GLN A 450 31.78 -32.13 -0.01
CA GLN A 450 32.01 -31.10 -1.02
C GLN A 450 30.91 -31.13 -2.08
N LEU A 451 30.51 -32.32 -2.55
CA LEU A 451 29.39 -32.49 -3.49
C LEU A 451 28.06 -32.02 -2.88
N LEU A 452 27.76 -32.40 -1.63
CA LEU A 452 26.55 -31.96 -0.92
C LEU A 452 26.53 -30.44 -0.73
N HIS A 453 27.68 -29.83 -0.43
CA HIS A 453 27.80 -28.38 -0.31
C HIS A 453 27.62 -27.67 -1.66
N GLN A 454 28.17 -28.23 -2.74
CA GLN A 454 27.99 -27.71 -4.09
C GLN A 454 26.53 -27.81 -4.54
N ASP A 455 25.88 -28.96 -4.35
CA ASP A 455 24.47 -29.19 -4.68
C ASP A 455 23.54 -28.24 -3.90
N PHE A 456 23.83 -28.01 -2.61
CA PHE A 456 23.11 -27.01 -1.82
C PHE A 456 23.30 -25.59 -2.37
N THR A 457 24.53 -25.20 -2.69
CA THR A 457 24.84 -23.85 -3.18
C THR A 457 24.18 -23.59 -4.53
N GLU A 458 24.20 -24.58 -5.43
CA GLU A 458 23.51 -24.54 -6.72
C GLU A 458 21.99 -24.47 -6.53
N THR A 459 21.43 -25.32 -5.67
CA THR A 459 20.00 -25.31 -5.34
C THR A 459 19.55 -23.97 -4.75
N PHE A 460 20.36 -23.36 -3.89
CA PHE A 460 20.10 -22.03 -3.32
C PHE A 460 20.21 -20.93 -4.39
N SER A 461 21.19 -21.01 -5.28
CA SER A 461 21.32 -20.06 -6.40
C SER A 461 20.09 -20.09 -7.31
N VAL A 462 19.65 -21.28 -7.69
CA VAL A 462 18.44 -21.47 -8.52
C VAL A 462 17.19 -20.95 -7.81
N PHE A 463 17.08 -21.14 -6.50
CA PHE A 463 15.98 -20.58 -5.71
C PHE A 463 15.99 -19.04 -5.78
N CYS A 464 17.13 -18.41 -5.52
CA CYS A 464 17.29 -16.95 -5.59
C CYS A 464 17.06 -16.35 -6.98
N GLU A 465 17.32 -17.09 -8.06
CA GLU A 465 17.06 -16.65 -9.43
C GLU A 465 15.57 -16.66 -9.77
N LYS A 466 14.84 -17.68 -9.30
CA LYS A 466 13.40 -17.83 -9.55
C LYS A 466 12.56 -16.84 -8.74
N THR A 467 12.98 -16.49 -7.53
CA THR A 467 12.21 -15.62 -6.64
C THR A 467 12.57 -14.15 -6.85
N SER A 468 12.00 -13.52 -7.88
CA SER A 468 12.30 -12.12 -8.23
C SER A 468 11.78 -11.10 -7.19
N ASP A 469 10.72 -11.44 -6.47
CA ASP A 469 10.26 -10.71 -5.28
C ASP A 469 9.80 -11.73 -4.22
N CYS A 470 10.62 -11.89 -3.18
CA CYS A 470 10.34 -12.80 -2.06
C CYS A 470 9.50 -12.17 -0.95
N LEU A 471 9.26 -10.85 -1.00
CA LEU A 471 8.50 -10.11 0.01
C LEU A 471 7.05 -9.89 -0.42
N ASP A 472 6.72 -10.05 -1.70
CA ASP A 472 5.34 -9.99 -2.18
C ASP A 472 4.49 -11.14 -1.64
N VAL A 473 3.52 -10.80 -0.79
CA VAL A 473 2.56 -11.73 -0.19
C VAL A 473 1.62 -12.33 -1.24
N SER A 474 1.39 -11.62 -2.36
CA SER A 474 0.52 -12.06 -3.45
C SER A 474 1.15 -13.19 -4.28
N ASN A 475 2.48 -13.29 -4.27
CA ASN A 475 3.23 -14.31 -4.97
C ASN A 475 3.12 -15.67 -4.28
N LYS A 476 2.18 -16.50 -4.75
CA LYS A 476 1.99 -17.87 -4.26
C LYS A 476 3.07 -18.84 -4.72
N ASP A 477 3.76 -18.54 -5.83
CA ASP A 477 4.77 -19.43 -6.40
C ASP A 477 6.00 -19.53 -5.48
N PHE A 478 6.35 -18.43 -4.79
CA PHE A 478 7.43 -18.46 -3.80
C PHE A 478 7.20 -19.46 -2.68
N GLU A 479 5.97 -19.64 -2.18
CA GLU A 479 5.72 -20.62 -1.10
C GLU A 479 5.96 -22.05 -1.59
N VAL A 480 5.61 -22.34 -2.84
CA VAL A 480 5.86 -23.62 -3.49
C VAL A 480 7.37 -23.85 -3.67
N ASP A 481 8.07 -22.85 -4.20
CA ASP A 481 9.52 -22.91 -4.40
C ASP A 481 10.28 -23.03 -3.07
N ALA A 482 9.85 -22.30 -2.04
CA ALA A 482 10.42 -22.37 -0.69
C ALA A 482 10.20 -23.74 -0.04
N CYS A 483 9.03 -24.34 -0.22
CA CYS A 483 8.75 -25.70 0.25
C CYS A 483 9.60 -26.74 -0.49
N CYS A 484 9.77 -26.59 -1.80
CA CYS A 484 10.65 -27.47 -2.60
C CYS A 484 12.11 -27.35 -2.16
N PHE A 485 12.57 -26.12 -1.90
CA PHE A 485 13.90 -25.85 -1.36
C PHE A 485 14.09 -26.54 0.00
N LEU A 486 13.16 -26.36 0.94
CA LEU A 486 13.19 -27.02 2.26
C LEU A 486 13.37 -28.53 2.18
N GLN A 487 12.59 -29.18 1.30
CA GLN A 487 12.68 -30.63 1.12
C GLN A 487 14.08 -31.05 0.64
N LYS A 488 14.70 -30.26 -0.25
CA LYS A 488 16.09 -30.50 -0.69
C LYS A 488 17.09 -30.29 0.45
N VAL A 489 16.94 -29.25 1.27
CA VAL A 489 17.79 -29.02 2.45
C VAL A 489 17.69 -30.19 3.42
N GLU A 490 16.47 -30.64 3.71
CA GLU A 490 16.23 -31.78 4.61
C GLU A 490 16.83 -33.09 4.04
N ASN A 491 16.71 -33.32 2.73
CA ASN A 491 17.36 -34.45 2.06
C ASN A 491 18.88 -34.41 2.18
N ALA A 492 19.49 -33.23 2.02
CA ALA A 492 20.92 -33.03 2.20
C ALA A 492 21.35 -33.26 3.66
N GLU A 493 20.57 -32.80 4.64
CA GLU A 493 20.81 -33.07 6.06
C GLU A 493 20.76 -34.57 6.39
N ARG A 494 19.78 -35.31 5.87
CA ARG A 494 19.70 -36.77 6.05
C ARG A 494 20.92 -37.47 5.43
N SER A 495 21.38 -36.98 4.30
CA SER A 495 22.58 -37.50 3.63
C SER A 495 23.84 -37.25 4.46
N LEU A 496 23.99 -36.05 5.07
CA LEU A 496 25.05 -35.77 6.03
C LEU A 496 24.98 -36.67 7.28
N GLY A 497 23.77 -36.92 7.79
CA GLY A 497 23.55 -37.86 8.90
C GLY A 497 23.99 -39.28 8.55
N ALA A 498 23.75 -39.74 7.33
CA ALA A 498 24.21 -41.04 6.85
C ALA A 498 25.75 -41.10 6.69
N VAL A 499 26.38 -40.01 6.21
CA VAL A 499 27.84 -39.88 6.15
C VAL A 499 28.46 -39.93 7.54
N PHE A 500 27.87 -39.25 8.52
CA PHE A 500 28.29 -39.31 9.92
C PHE A 500 28.23 -40.74 10.44
N GLU A 501 27.08 -41.40 10.26
CA GLU A 501 26.87 -42.78 10.71
C GLU A 501 27.91 -43.73 10.10
N GLN A 502 28.17 -43.60 8.80
CA GLN A 502 29.18 -44.41 8.12
C GLN A 502 30.59 -44.13 8.63
N ALA A 503 30.96 -42.86 8.81
CA ALA A 503 32.28 -42.46 9.31
C ALA A 503 32.52 -42.95 10.74
N PHE A 504 31.50 -42.88 11.60
CA PHE A 504 31.57 -43.38 12.98
C PHE A 504 31.72 -44.90 13.02
N ASN A 505 30.93 -45.63 12.24
CA ASN A 505 30.99 -47.10 12.20
C ASN A 505 32.33 -47.63 11.64
N LEU A 506 33.04 -46.83 10.85
CA LEU A 506 34.36 -47.16 10.29
C LEU A 506 35.53 -46.81 11.22
N ALA A 507 35.27 -46.17 12.37
CA ALA A 507 36.31 -45.84 13.34
C ALA A 507 36.94 -47.11 13.91
N SER A 508 38.27 -47.24 13.79
CA SER A 508 39.02 -48.41 14.25
C SER A 508 39.22 -48.47 15.77
N GLY A 509 38.86 -47.41 16.51
CA GLY A 509 39.04 -47.29 17.94
C GLY A 509 38.53 -45.96 18.49
N LEU A 510 38.65 -45.79 19.81
CA LEU A 510 38.10 -44.65 20.54
C LEU A 510 38.63 -43.29 20.04
N GLU A 511 39.93 -43.19 19.80
CA GLU A 511 40.55 -41.96 19.32
C GLU A 511 40.00 -41.53 17.95
N GLN A 512 39.81 -42.49 17.04
CA GLN A 512 39.28 -42.21 15.71
C GLN A 512 37.78 -41.83 15.77
N ALA A 513 37.01 -42.42 16.69
CA ALA A 513 35.61 -42.06 16.91
C ALA A 513 35.47 -40.62 17.42
N PHE A 514 36.33 -40.19 18.35
CA PHE A 514 36.37 -38.80 18.81
C PHE A 514 36.79 -37.83 17.70
N LYS A 515 37.77 -38.19 16.86
CA LYS A 515 38.13 -37.38 15.68
C LYS A 515 36.93 -37.20 14.74
N VAL A 516 36.09 -38.21 14.54
CA VAL A 516 34.86 -38.08 13.73
C VAL A 516 33.89 -37.07 14.36
N LEU A 517 33.67 -37.12 15.67
CA LEU A 517 32.84 -36.13 16.37
C LEU A 517 33.39 -34.71 16.23
N GLU A 518 34.70 -34.54 16.43
CA GLU A 518 35.38 -33.26 16.28
C GLU A 518 35.25 -32.70 14.85
N MET A 519 35.41 -33.54 13.83
CA MET A 519 35.26 -33.14 12.43
C MET A 519 33.85 -32.66 12.08
N PHE A 520 32.80 -33.26 12.66
CA PHE A 520 31.43 -32.80 12.45
C PHE A 520 31.09 -31.56 13.28
N GLY A 521 31.68 -31.40 14.47
CA GLY A 521 31.61 -30.17 15.27
C GLY A 521 30.20 -29.61 15.41
N THR A 522 29.98 -28.39 14.90
CA THR A 522 28.68 -27.68 14.98
C THR A 522 27.56 -28.32 14.15
N LEU A 523 27.87 -29.24 13.24
CA LEU A 523 26.86 -29.99 12.47
C LEU A 523 26.15 -31.04 13.32
N LEU A 524 26.76 -31.49 14.42
CA LEU A 524 26.12 -32.38 15.38
C LEU A 524 24.90 -31.73 16.05
N ALA A 525 24.78 -30.40 16.00
CA ALA A 525 23.60 -29.67 16.46
C ALA A 525 22.47 -29.59 15.42
N ARG A 526 22.64 -30.12 14.20
CA ARG A 526 21.56 -30.15 13.19
C ARG A 526 20.60 -31.30 13.50
N PRO A 527 19.27 -31.12 13.40
CA PRO A 527 18.30 -32.10 13.89
C PRO A 527 18.52 -33.53 13.37
N MET A 528 18.72 -33.68 12.05
CA MET A 528 18.88 -34.99 11.44
C MET A 528 20.22 -35.66 11.76
N VAL A 529 21.29 -34.87 11.90
CA VAL A 529 22.62 -35.36 12.27
C VAL A 529 22.69 -35.66 13.77
N ALA A 530 22.08 -34.81 14.60
CA ALA A 530 21.97 -34.97 16.05
C ALA A 530 21.27 -36.28 16.42
N CYS A 531 20.18 -36.62 15.71
CA CYS A 531 19.49 -37.89 15.89
C CYS A 531 20.44 -39.07 15.67
N LYS A 532 21.23 -39.05 14.59
CA LYS A 532 22.22 -40.08 14.28
C LYS A 532 23.39 -40.09 15.25
N ALA A 533 23.84 -38.94 15.74
CA ALA A 533 24.90 -38.83 16.74
C ALA A 533 24.48 -39.42 18.09
N ARG A 534 23.26 -39.11 18.54
CA ARG A 534 22.69 -39.60 19.80
C ARG A 534 22.64 -41.13 19.85
N GLU A 535 22.32 -41.78 18.74
CA GLU A 535 22.33 -43.25 18.62
C GLU A 535 23.74 -43.86 18.84
N LYS A 536 24.82 -43.10 18.58
CA LYS A 536 26.21 -43.58 18.67
C LYS A 536 26.88 -43.26 20.01
N TYR A 537 26.38 -42.33 20.81
CA TYR A 537 26.97 -42.01 22.12
C TYR A 537 27.06 -43.20 23.08
N PRO A 538 26.07 -44.11 23.20
CA PRO A 538 26.21 -45.31 24.02
C PRO A 538 27.35 -46.23 23.55
N ILE A 539 27.61 -46.30 22.25
CA ILE A 539 28.72 -47.08 21.68
C ILE A 539 30.05 -46.44 22.07
N LEU A 540 30.14 -45.11 22.00
CA LEU A 540 31.32 -44.35 22.41
C LEU A 540 31.66 -44.59 23.90
N ILE A 541 30.65 -44.60 24.77
CA ILE A 541 30.82 -44.91 26.20
C ILE A 541 31.36 -46.32 26.40
N ARG A 542 30.83 -47.32 25.66
CA ARG A 542 31.32 -48.70 25.71
C ARG A 542 32.77 -48.82 25.23
N MET A 543 33.14 -48.09 24.16
CA MET A 543 34.52 -48.04 23.68
C MET A 543 35.47 -47.44 24.72
N PHE A 544 35.03 -46.40 25.44
CA PHE A 544 35.81 -45.82 26.54
C PHE A 544 35.93 -46.77 27.74
N SER A 545 34.87 -47.49 28.09
CA SER A 545 34.94 -48.52 29.13
C SER A 545 35.95 -49.62 28.78
N ALA A 546 35.97 -50.09 27.52
CA ALA A 546 36.93 -51.10 27.08
C ALA A 546 38.39 -50.56 27.10
N GLU A 547 38.58 -49.27 26.77
CA GLU A 547 39.88 -48.61 26.88
C GLU A 547 40.34 -48.50 28.34
N MET A 548 39.43 -48.19 29.26
CA MET A 548 39.67 -48.18 30.70
C MET A 548 40.08 -49.56 31.22
N ASP A 549 39.37 -50.61 30.80
CA ASP A 549 39.69 -51.99 31.16
C ASP A 549 41.08 -52.39 30.63
N THR A 550 41.43 -51.96 29.42
CA THR A 550 42.76 -52.16 28.83
C THR A 550 43.84 -51.45 29.65
N CYS A 551 43.61 -50.19 30.05
CA CYS A 551 44.54 -49.46 30.91
C CYS A 551 44.71 -50.15 32.29
N LEU A 552 43.63 -50.65 32.87
CA LEU A 552 43.66 -51.39 34.13
C LEU A 552 44.45 -52.71 33.99
N GLN A 553 44.27 -53.43 32.88
CA GLN A 553 45.02 -54.65 32.60
C GLN A 553 46.53 -54.35 32.47
N LEU A 554 46.91 -53.33 31.69
CA LEU A 554 48.31 -52.90 31.55
C LEU A 554 48.93 -52.53 32.91
N PHE A 555 48.16 -51.90 33.79
CA PHE A 555 48.58 -51.61 35.16
C PHE A 555 48.80 -52.86 35.99
N ARG A 556 47.86 -53.80 36.00
CA ARG A 556 48.00 -55.05 36.75
C ARG A 556 49.15 -55.91 36.26
N GLU A 557 49.30 -56.06 34.95
CA GLU A 557 50.41 -56.80 34.33
C GLU A 557 51.76 -56.19 34.72
N ARG A 558 51.86 -54.86 34.73
CA ARG A 558 53.07 -54.17 35.16
C ARG A 558 53.38 -54.38 36.64
N MET A 559 52.38 -54.28 37.51
CA MET A 559 52.55 -54.53 38.95
C MET A 559 53.06 -55.95 39.23
N GLN A 560 52.52 -56.96 38.53
CA GLN A 560 52.98 -58.36 38.67
C GLN A 560 54.43 -58.56 38.19
N LEU A 561 54.84 -57.88 37.11
CA LEU A 561 56.22 -57.95 36.61
C LEU A 561 57.23 -57.28 37.56
N GLU A 562 56.79 -56.34 38.41
CA GLU A 562 57.63 -55.69 39.41
C GLU A 562 57.82 -56.53 40.68
N GLU A 563 56.93 -57.51 40.95
CA GLU A 563 57.00 -58.39 42.13
C GLU A 563 58.21 -59.34 42.14
N GLN A 564 58.73 -59.76 40.97
CA GLN A 564 59.85 -60.73 40.91
C GLN A 564 61.25 -60.09 40.91
N PRO A 565 61.54 -59.01 40.15
CA PRO A 565 62.88 -58.39 40.11
C PRO A 565 63.01 -57.14 41.02
N GLY A 566 61.90 -56.65 41.59
CA GLY A 566 61.85 -55.35 42.31
C GLY A 566 61.86 -54.12 41.40
N TYR A 567 61.95 -54.31 40.09
CA TYR A 567 61.85 -53.28 39.06
C TYR A 567 61.41 -53.92 37.74
N ALA A 568 60.75 -53.16 36.87
CA ALA A 568 60.38 -53.63 35.54
C ALA A 568 61.03 -52.79 34.43
N ALA A 569 61.09 -53.34 33.21
CA ALA A 569 61.78 -52.72 32.08
C ALA A 569 61.25 -51.31 31.80
N VAL A 570 62.12 -50.30 31.81
CA VAL A 570 61.79 -48.90 31.52
C VAL A 570 62.30 -48.51 30.13
N SER A 571 61.82 -47.39 29.59
CA SER A 571 62.28 -46.87 28.30
C SER A 571 63.80 -46.68 28.27
N LYS A 572 64.42 -46.82 27.07
CA LYS A 572 65.87 -46.67 26.87
C LYS A 572 66.41 -45.43 27.59
N ASN A 573 67.54 -45.59 28.28
CA ASN A 573 68.25 -44.54 29.02
C ASN A 573 67.47 -43.90 30.18
N MET A 574 66.47 -44.57 30.77
CA MET A 574 65.79 -44.09 31.98
C MET A 574 66.18 -44.87 33.24
N PRO A 575 66.40 -44.18 34.39
CA PRO A 575 66.46 -44.81 35.70
C PRO A 575 65.14 -45.52 36.06
N ALA A 576 65.20 -46.57 36.88
CA ALA A 576 64.04 -47.39 37.24
C ALA A 576 62.89 -46.58 37.87
N VAL A 577 63.21 -45.71 38.84
CA VAL A 577 62.20 -44.89 39.54
C VAL A 577 61.53 -43.87 38.61
N SER A 578 62.31 -43.08 37.87
CA SER A 578 61.77 -42.05 36.97
C SER A 578 61.08 -42.66 35.75
N GLY A 579 61.54 -43.82 35.27
CA GLY A 579 60.87 -44.56 34.19
C GLY A 579 59.53 -45.14 34.63
N GLY A 580 59.42 -45.67 35.86
CA GLY A 580 58.16 -46.13 36.43
C GLY A 580 57.14 -44.99 36.59
N LEU A 581 57.57 -43.86 37.14
CA LEU A 581 56.73 -42.66 37.27
C LEU A 581 56.25 -42.14 35.92
N LYS A 582 57.15 -42.08 34.92
CA LYS A 582 56.78 -41.65 33.56
C LYS A 582 55.76 -42.58 32.92
N TRP A 583 55.90 -43.90 33.09
CA TRP A 583 54.94 -44.86 32.55
C TRP A 583 53.56 -44.70 33.20
N ALA A 584 53.50 -44.51 34.52
CA ALA A 584 52.25 -44.25 35.23
C ALA A 584 51.60 -42.94 34.75
N GLN A 585 52.40 -41.89 34.56
CA GLN A 585 51.94 -40.63 33.98
C GLN A 585 51.39 -40.82 32.56
N GLN A 586 52.04 -41.61 31.70
CA GLN A 586 51.55 -41.90 30.35
C GLN A 586 50.21 -42.64 30.35
N LEU A 587 50.01 -43.57 31.29
CA LEU A 587 48.75 -44.28 31.44
C LEU A 587 47.64 -43.34 31.92
N GLN A 588 47.96 -42.45 32.86
CA GLN A 588 47.05 -41.40 33.32
C GLN A 588 46.69 -40.43 32.19
N GLU A 589 47.67 -39.95 31.42
CA GLU A 589 47.48 -39.07 30.27
C GLU A 589 46.60 -39.72 29.20
N ARG A 590 46.81 -41.02 28.90
CA ARG A 590 45.99 -41.78 27.96
C ARG A 590 44.51 -41.76 28.35
N ILE A 591 44.19 -42.03 29.62
CA ILE A 591 42.82 -41.96 30.13
C ILE A 591 42.30 -40.53 30.08
N HIS A 592 43.11 -39.57 30.49
CA HIS A 592 42.66 -38.19 30.67
C HIS A 592 42.36 -37.50 29.33
N ILE A 593 43.15 -37.76 28.29
CA ILE A 593 42.90 -37.28 26.93
C ILE A 593 41.57 -37.82 26.41
N SER A 594 41.34 -39.14 26.51
CA SER A 594 40.09 -39.76 26.09
C SER A 594 38.88 -39.23 26.87
N PHE A 595 39.04 -38.97 28.18
CA PHE A 595 37.99 -38.39 29.01
C PHE A 595 37.68 -36.93 28.61
N ASN A 596 38.70 -36.11 28.36
CA ASN A 596 38.52 -34.72 27.97
C ASN A 596 37.81 -34.57 26.61
N ASN A 597 37.96 -35.55 25.71
CA ASN A 597 37.26 -35.54 24.42
C ASN A 597 35.74 -35.74 24.55
N PHE A 598 35.21 -36.16 25.70
CA PHE A 598 33.77 -36.17 25.92
C PHE A 598 33.16 -34.76 25.98
N ARG A 599 33.96 -33.69 26.09
CA ARG A 599 33.48 -32.31 25.95
C ARG A 599 32.84 -32.02 24.59
N PHE A 600 33.12 -32.84 23.57
CA PHE A 600 32.50 -32.75 22.26
C PHE A 600 31.12 -33.43 22.17
N VAL A 601 30.69 -34.14 23.21
CA VAL A 601 29.33 -34.67 23.33
C VAL A 601 28.44 -33.57 23.88
N SER A 602 27.52 -33.08 23.06
CA SER A 602 26.68 -31.90 23.36
C SER A 602 25.31 -32.27 23.95
N ASP A 603 25.18 -33.46 24.55
CA ASP A 603 23.96 -33.90 25.25
C ASP A 603 24.31 -34.09 26.75
N PRO A 604 23.46 -33.65 27.69
CA PRO A 604 23.67 -33.82 29.14
C PRO A 604 23.70 -35.28 29.59
#